data_AF-A0A4Q7TC78-F1
#
_entry.id   AF-A0A4Q7TC78-F1
#
_cell.length_a   1.000
_cell.length_b   1.000
_cell.length_c   1.000
_cell.angle_alpha   90.00
_cell.angle_beta   90.00
_cell.angle_gamma   90.00
#
_symmetry.space_group_name_H-M   'P 1'
#
loop_
_entity.id
_entity.type
_entity.pdbx_description
1 polymer ?
#
loop_
_entity_poly.entity_id
_entity_poly.type
_entity_poly.pdbx_seq_one_letter_code
_entity_poly.pdbx_strand_id
1 'polypeptide(L)'
;MFKNILAGAAASLLALVPQPAAAQRLILPGALLLAGYRATCGPVDTMIQPIDDIAAAYKGRIILHPRVLNLPRAQQLFWYTHECAHQIFGPGEAAADCWAVEQGKIQGWLSPDDLAKLGATMRDFPGDATHTDGRGRMVNMQKCYAN
;
A
#
# COMPACT_ATOMS: atom_id res chain seq x y z
N MET A 1 -29.09 -55.24 38.44
CA MET A 1 -27.98 -54.39 38.91
C MET A 1 -26.98 -54.24 37.77
N PHE A 2 -26.62 -52.99 37.47
CA PHE A 2 -25.56 -52.46 36.60
C PHE A 2 -25.56 -52.74 35.08
N LYS A 3 -26.18 -51.80 34.36
CA LYS A 3 -25.82 -51.37 32.99
C LYS A 3 -24.47 -50.62 33.07
N ASN A 4 -23.46 -51.05 32.32
CA ASN A 4 -22.26 -50.24 32.07
C ASN A 4 -22.12 -49.96 30.58
N ILE A 5 -22.41 -48.72 30.22
CA ILE A 5 -22.16 -48.11 28.92
C ILE A 5 -20.68 -47.66 28.94
N LEU A 6 -19.84 -48.27 28.09
CA LEU A 6 -18.51 -47.74 27.81
C LEU A 6 -18.63 -46.80 26.60
N ALA A 7 -18.79 -45.51 26.90
CA ALA A 7 -18.63 -44.45 25.91
C ALA A 7 -17.13 -44.25 25.66
N GLY A 8 -16.66 -44.69 24.50
CA GLY A 8 -15.30 -44.39 24.04
C GLY A 8 -15.18 -42.90 23.71
N ALA A 9 -14.42 -42.17 24.52
CA ALA A 9 -14.06 -40.79 24.22
C ALA A 9 -13.03 -40.78 23.08
N ALA A 10 -13.47 -40.43 21.87
CA ALA A 10 -12.55 -40.11 20.77
C ALA A 10 -11.90 -38.75 21.09
N ALA A 11 -10.65 -38.78 21.58
CA ALA A 11 -9.82 -37.59 21.68
C ALA A 11 -9.39 -37.18 20.27
N SER A 12 -10.17 -36.30 19.63
CA SER A 12 -9.79 -35.66 18.38
C SER A 12 -8.59 -34.74 18.64
N LEU A 13 -7.38 -35.22 18.33
CA LEU A 13 -6.21 -34.35 18.15
C LEU A 13 -6.50 -33.43 16.97
N LEU A 14 -6.95 -32.21 17.26
CA LEU A 14 -6.89 -31.09 16.31
C LEU A 14 -5.42 -30.82 16.01
N ALA A 15 -4.94 -31.36 14.89
CA ALA A 15 -3.66 -30.94 14.33
C ALA A 15 -3.75 -29.43 14.06
N LEU A 16 -2.99 -28.63 14.81
CA LEU A 16 -2.73 -27.24 14.45
C LEU A 16 -1.96 -27.26 13.12
N VAL A 17 -2.66 -27.10 12.01
CA VAL A 17 -2.03 -26.85 10.72
C VAL A 17 -1.41 -25.45 10.82
N PRO A 18 -0.07 -25.30 10.77
CA PRO A 18 0.52 -23.98 10.74
C PRO A 18 0.01 -23.27 9.49
N GLN A 19 -0.73 -22.18 9.69
CA GLN A 19 -1.11 -21.32 8.57
C GLN A 19 0.18 -20.77 7.97
N PRO A 20 0.34 -20.79 6.63
CA PRO A 20 1.48 -20.15 6.01
C PRO A 20 1.48 -18.68 6.43
N ALA A 21 2.57 -18.24 7.05
CA ALA A 21 2.78 -16.82 7.31
C ALA A 21 2.57 -16.06 6.00
N ALA A 22 1.85 -14.93 6.06
CA ALA A 22 1.60 -14.17 4.86
C ALA A 22 2.92 -13.83 4.16
N ALA A 23 3.01 -14.17 2.87
CA ALA A 23 4.27 -14.13 2.14
C ALA A 23 4.84 -12.70 2.15
N GLN A 24 6.01 -12.55 2.79
CA GLN A 24 6.81 -11.34 2.71
C GLN A 24 7.79 -11.49 1.55
N ARG A 25 7.94 -10.45 0.72
CA ARG A 25 8.86 -10.46 -0.41
C ARG A 25 9.68 -9.18 -0.45
N LEU A 26 10.99 -9.31 -0.24
CA LEU A 26 11.95 -8.24 -0.51
C LEU A 26 12.21 -8.15 -2.01
N ILE A 27 12.19 -6.93 -2.54
CA ILE A 27 12.45 -6.58 -3.94
C ILE A 27 13.56 -5.52 -3.93
N LEU A 28 14.68 -5.88 -4.54
CA LEU A 28 15.86 -5.02 -4.60
C LEU A 28 15.60 -3.77 -5.45
N PRO A 29 16.37 -2.69 -5.25
CA PRO A 29 16.21 -1.44 -5.98
C PRO A 29 16.22 -1.67 -7.49
N GLY A 30 15.26 -1.04 -8.18
CA GLY A 30 15.11 -1.17 -9.62
C GLY A 30 14.47 -2.47 -10.12
N ALA A 31 14.25 -3.47 -9.27
CA ALA A 31 13.65 -4.74 -9.69
C ALA A 31 12.11 -4.76 -9.64
N LEU A 32 11.48 -3.76 -9.00
CA LEU A 32 10.03 -3.68 -8.85
C LEU A 32 9.35 -3.34 -10.18
N LEU A 33 8.36 -4.15 -10.56
CA LEU A 33 7.42 -3.86 -11.64
C LEU A 33 6.02 -3.66 -11.07
N LEU A 34 5.42 -2.50 -11.37
CA LEU A 34 4.04 -2.17 -11.02
C LEU A 34 3.25 -2.01 -12.31
N ALA A 35 2.34 -2.95 -12.57
CA ALA A 35 1.59 -3.05 -13.83
C ALA A 35 2.47 -2.88 -15.09
N GLY A 36 3.63 -3.54 -15.11
CA GLY A 36 4.60 -3.51 -16.21
C GLY A 36 5.52 -2.29 -16.23
N TYR A 37 5.32 -1.29 -15.36
CA TYR A 37 6.18 -0.13 -15.23
C TYR A 37 7.29 -0.38 -14.21
N ARG A 38 8.54 -0.04 -14.54
CA ARG A 38 9.67 -0.17 -13.61
C ARG A 38 9.63 0.99 -12.61
N ALA A 39 9.23 0.67 -11.38
CA ALA A 39 9.16 1.63 -10.29
C ALA A 39 10.52 1.72 -9.57
N THR A 40 11.03 2.93 -9.38
CA THR A 40 12.36 3.17 -8.82
C THR A 40 12.35 4.31 -7.80
N CYS A 41 13.11 4.15 -6.71
CA CYS A 41 13.30 5.17 -5.68
C CYS A 41 14.77 5.19 -5.22
N GLY A 42 15.70 5.46 -6.14
CA GLY A 42 17.13 5.45 -5.82
C GLY A 42 17.58 4.10 -5.19
N PRO A 43 18.32 4.12 -4.07
CA PRO A 43 18.82 2.90 -3.40
C PRO A 43 17.80 2.23 -2.46
N VAL A 44 16.53 2.66 -2.48
CA VAL A 44 15.51 2.23 -1.51
C VAL A 44 14.96 0.86 -1.87
N ASP A 45 15.00 -0.05 -0.89
CA ASP A 45 14.42 -1.39 -1.03
C ASP A 45 12.89 -1.32 -1.01
N THR A 46 12.23 -2.27 -1.68
CA THR A 46 10.77 -2.45 -1.54
C THR A 46 10.44 -3.78 -0.93
N MET A 47 9.50 -3.80 0.03
CA MET A 47 8.98 -5.01 0.64
C MET A 47 7.48 -5.12 0.35
N ILE A 48 7.05 -6.27 -0.16
CA ILE A 48 5.64 -6.62 -0.29
C ILE A 48 5.26 -7.49 0.89
N GLN A 49 4.41 -6.98 1.78
CA GLN A 49 3.89 -7.74 2.92
C GLN A 49 2.58 -7.12 3.42
N PRO A 50 1.68 -7.89 4.07
CA PRO A 50 0.53 -7.29 4.72
C PRO A 50 0.96 -6.38 5.86
N ILE A 51 0.33 -5.21 5.92
CA ILE A 51 0.40 -4.19 6.96
C ILE A 51 -1.01 -3.64 7.15
N ASP A 52 -1.27 -2.87 8.20
CA ASP A 52 -2.62 -2.31 8.42
C ASP A 52 -2.98 -1.22 7.39
N ASP A 53 -1.97 -0.60 6.78
CA ASP A 53 -2.12 0.44 5.76
C ASP A 53 -2.03 -0.09 4.31
N ILE A 54 -2.24 0.77 3.31
CA ILE A 54 -2.02 0.46 1.90
C ILE A 54 -0.52 0.42 1.56
N ALA A 55 0.28 1.28 2.19
CA ALA A 55 1.71 1.40 1.99
C ALA A 55 2.34 2.12 3.21
N ALA A 56 3.67 2.02 3.37
CA ALA A 56 4.39 2.73 4.41
C ALA A 56 5.86 2.96 4.02
N ALA A 57 6.44 4.06 4.51
CA ALA A 57 7.84 4.40 4.34
C ALA A 57 8.60 4.30 5.67
N TYR A 58 9.73 3.60 5.64
CA TYR A 58 10.77 3.63 6.66
C TYR A 58 12.07 4.10 6.02
N LYS A 59 13.04 4.55 6.82
CA LYS A 59 14.34 4.99 6.30
C LYS A 59 14.98 3.90 5.43
N GLY A 60 15.10 4.16 4.12
CA GLY A 60 15.70 3.23 3.16
C GLY A 60 14.81 2.07 2.73
N ARG A 61 13.52 2.07 3.08
CA ARG A 61 12.58 1.01 2.71
C ARG A 61 11.17 1.52 2.46
N ILE A 62 10.58 1.07 1.36
CA ILE A 62 9.15 1.18 1.06
C ILE A 62 8.49 -0.17 1.35
N ILE A 63 7.33 -0.16 2.00
CA ILE A 63 6.50 -1.34 2.19
C ILE A 63 5.19 -1.11 1.44
N LEU A 64 4.81 -2.05 0.57
CA LEU A 64 3.52 -2.05 -0.09
C LEU A 64 2.69 -3.22 0.41
N HIS A 65 1.43 -2.96 0.73
CA HIS A 65 0.47 -4.04 0.94
C HIS A 65 0.29 -4.83 -0.37
N PRO A 66 0.23 -6.18 -0.37
CA PRO A 66 0.06 -6.99 -1.58
C PRO A 66 -1.11 -6.56 -2.48
N ARG A 67 -2.18 -6.04 -1.86
CA ARG A 67 -3.36 -5.49 -2.56
C ARG A 67 -3.05 -4.33 -3.52
N VAL A 68 -1.95 -3.60 -3.31
CA VAL A 68 -1.47 -2.56 -4.24
C VAL A 68 -1.26 -3.15 -5.63
N LEU A 69 -0.76 -4.39 -5.73
CA LEU A 69 -0.48 -5.05 -7.02
C LEU A 69 -1.73 -5.33 -7.86
N ASN A 70 -2.92 -5.25 -7.25
CA ASN A 70 -4.22 -5.46 -7.91
C ASN A 70 -4.93 -4.14 -8.23
N LEU A 71 -4.38 -2.98 -7.84
CA LEU A 71 -4.97 -1.69 -8.16
C LEU A 71 -4.76 -1.32 -9.64
N PRO A 72 -5.54 -0.38 -10.20
CA PRO A 72 -5.22 0.21 -11.50
C PRO A 72 -3.80 0.78 -11.53
N ARG A 73 -3.12 0.71 -12.68
CA ARG A 73 -1.70 1.08 -12.84
C ARG A 73 -1.33 2.41 -12.16
N ALA A 74 -2.09 3.46 -12.42
CA ALA A 74 -1.84 4.78 -11.85
C ALA A 74 -1.88 4.79 -10.31
N GLN A 75 -2.78 4.01 -9.70
CA GLN A 75 -2.85 3.90 -8.25
C GLN A 75 -1.69 3.08 -7.66
N GLN A 76 -1.23 2.03 -8.36
CA GLN A 76 -0.02 1.30 -7.92
C GLN A 76 1.18 2.23 -7.86
N LEU A 77 1.38 3.00 -8.94
CA LEU A 77 2.49 3.93 -9.07
C LEU A 77 2.35 5.11 -8.12
N PHE A 78 1.14 5.63 -7.90
CA PHE A 78 0.89 6.69 -6.93
C PHE A 78 1.36 6.29 -5.54
N TRP A 79 0.90 5.16 -4.99
CA TRP A 79 1.30 4.74 -3.64
C TRP A 79 2.80 4.53 -3.52
N TYR A 80 3.43 3.87 -4.50
CA TYR A 80 4.89 3.71 -4.48
C TYR A 80 5.64 5.05 -4.55
N THR A 81 5.19 5.96 -5.39
CA THR A 81 5.84 7.27 -5.59
C THR A 81 5.62 8.17 -4.36
N HIS A 82 4.46 8.07 -3.72
CA HIS A 82 4.17 8.73 -2.45
C HIS A 82 5.13 8.26 -1.35
N GLU A 83 5.29 6.94 -1.16
CA GLU A 83 6.25 6.42 -0.17
C GLU A 83 7.71 6.77 -0.52
N CYS A 84 8.03 6.91 -1.80
CA CYS A 84 9.34 7.38 -2.22
C CYS A 84 9.56 8.86 -1.83
N ALA A 85 8.53 9.69 -1.93
CA ALA A 85 8.61 11.09 -1.54
C ALA A 85 8.97 11.25 -0.05
N HIS A 86 8.48 10.36 0.81
CA HIS A 86 8.87 10.35 2.23
C HIS A 86 10.36 10.11 2.46
N GLN A 87 11.05 9.43 1.54
CA GLN A 87 12.51 9.25 1.60
C GLN A 87 13.27 10.55 1.35
N ILE A 88 12.65 11.52 0.66
CA ILE A 88 13.27 12.76 0.19
C ILE A 88 12.86 13.94 1.09
N PHE A 89 11.58 14.03 1.43
CA PHE A 89 10.97 15.19 2.10
C PHE A 89 10.57 14.94 3.56
N GLY A 90 10.70 13.71 4.06
CA GLY A 90 10.27 13.34 5.40
C GLY A 90 8.75 13.09 5.49
N PRO A 91 8.14 13.17 6.69
CA PRO A 91 6.80 12.62 6.97
C PRO A 91 5.62 13.45 6.44
N GLY A 92 5.86 14.52 5.68
CA GLY A 92 4.79 15.42 5.25
C GLY A 92 3.92 14.83 4.14
N GLU A 93 2.73 14.33 4.47
CA GLU A 93 1.74 13.78 3.51
C GLU A 93 1.45 14.71 2.32
N ALA A 94 1.24 16.00 2.58
CA ALA A 94 0.90 16.96 1.53
C ALA A 94 2.03 17.13 0.50
N ALA A 95 3.29 17.09 0.96
CA ALA A 95 4.45 17.14 0.08
C ALA A 95 4.60 15.82 -0.70
N ALA A 96 4.36 14.69 -0.03
CA ALA A 96 4.42 13.38 -0.66
C ALA A 96 3.34 13.20 -1.75
N ASP A 97 2.11 13.60 -1.47
CA ASP A 97 1.00 13.63 -2.43
C ASP A 97 1.31 14.48 -3.65
N CYS A 98 1.75 15.72 -3.43
CA CYS A 98 2.04 16.63 -4.53
C CYS A 98 3.19 16.14 -5.38
N TRP A 99 4.27 15.67 -4.76
CA TRP A 99 5.39 15.11 -5.52
C TRP A 99 4.96 13.89 -6.34
N ALA A 100 4.17 12.97 -5.76
CA ALA A 100 3.69 11.79 -6.49
C ALA A 100 2.80 12.15 -7.69
N VAL A 101 1.93 13.14 -7.52
CA VAL A 101 1.07 13.64 -8.60
C VAL A 101 1.87 14.32 -9.70
N GLU A 102 2.81 15.20 -9.33
CA GLU A 102 3.70 15.89 -10.27
C GLU A 102 4.55 14.89 -11.06
N GLN A 103 5.15 13.90 -10.38
CA GLN A 103 5.91 12.83 -11.03
C GLN A 103 5.03 12.01 -11.97
N GLY A 104 3.78 11.71 -11.57
CA GLY A 104 2.86 10.97 -12.43
C GLY A 104 2.45 11.70 -13.69
N LYS A 105 2.27 13.01 -13.58
CA LYS A 105 2.04 13.89 -14.73
C LYS A 105 3.26 13.94 -15.64
N ILE A 106 4.46 14.19 -15.08
CA ILE A 106 5.72 14.30 -15.83
C ILE A 106 6.06 13.00 -16.56
N GLN A 107 5.88 11.86 -15.90
CA GLN A 107 6.18 10.54 -16.46
C GLN A 107 5.03 9.97 -17.31
N GLY A 108 3.90 10.66 -17.38
CA GLY A 108 2.76 10.30 -18.24
C GLY A 108 1.95 9.08 -17.77
N TRP A 109 2.10 8.63 -16.52
CA TRP A 109 1.31 7.51 -15.99
C TRP A 109 0.07 7.94 -15.20
N LEU A 110 -0.06 9.23 -14.88
CA LEU A 110 -1.24 9.80 -14.22
C LEU A 110 -1.92 10.80 -15.16
N SER A 111 -3.09 10.44 -15.68
CA SER A 111 -3.97 11.36 -16.42
C SER A 111 -4.97 12.07 -15.47
N PRO A 112 -5.72 13.09 -15.94
CA PRO A 112 -6.81 13.68 -15.14
C PRO A 112 -7.86 12.65 -14.73
N ASP A 113 -8.19 11.71 -15.63
CA ASP A 113 -9.15 10.63 -15.35
C ASP A 113 -8.61 9.65 -14.32
N ASP A 114 -7.31 9.37 -14.34
CA ASP A 114 -6.68 8.52 -13.33
C ASP A 114 -6.65 9.19 -11.96
N LEU A 115 -6.38 10.51 -11.91
CA LEU A 115 -6.44 11.29 -10.68
C LEU A 115 -7.87 11.31 -10.10
N ALA A 116 -8.89 11.44 -10.95
CA ALA A 116 -10.28 11.34 -10.52
C ALA A 116 -10.62 9.97 -9.93
N LYS A 117 -10.16 8.88 -10.56
CA LYS A 117 -10.35 7.50 -10.07
C LYS A 117 -9.61 7.26 -8.75
N LEU A 118 -8.40 7.80 -8.59
CA LEU A 118 -7.66 7.77 -7.32
C LEU A 118 -8.45 8.49 -6.23
N GLY A 119 -9.03 9.66 -6.53
CA GLY A 119 -9.87 10.37 -5.56
C GLY A 119 -11.12 9.61 -5.14
N ALA A 120 -11.72 8.83 -6.05
CA ALA A 120 -12.85 7.98 -5.70
C ALA A 120 -12.48 6.87 -4.71
N THR A 121 -11.23 6.40 -4.68
CA THR A 121 -10.77 5.37 -3.72
C THR A 121 -10.25 5.97 -2.41
N MET A 122 -9.75 7.21 -2.43
CA MET A 122 -9.20 7.89 -1.25
C MET A 122 -10.23 8.70 -0.45
N ARG A 123 -11.37 9.10 -1.05
CA ARG A 123 -12.33 10.07 -0.45
C ARG A 123 -12.82 9.75 0.96
N ASP A 124 -12.80 8.48 1.36
CA ASP A 124 -13.33 8.01 2.63
C ASP A 124 -12.21 7.68 3.64
N PHE A 125 -10.95 7.99 3.30
CA PHE A 125 -9.83 7.84 4.22
C PHE A 125 -9.97 8.87 5.36
N PRO A 126 -9.95 8.42 6.62
CA PRO A 126 -10.07 9.32 7.76
C PRO A 126 -8.82 10.20 7.85
N GLY A 127 -9.02 11.46 8.22
CA GLY A 127 -7.94 12.31 8.70
C GLY A 127 -7.72 12.08 10.20
N ASP A 128 -6.65 12.66 10.73
CA ASP A 128 -6.37 12.72 12.16
C ASP A 128 -5.91 14.13 12.57
N ALA A 129 -5.38 14.28 13.78
CA ALA A 129 -4.91 15.58 14.29
C ALA A 129 -3.76 16.20 13.47
N THR A 130 -3.05 15.39 12.69
CA THR A 130 -1.85 15.77 11.93
C THR A 130 -2.09 15.64 10.41
N HIS A 131 -2.95 14.72 9.99
CA HIS A 131 -3.15 14.37 8.58
C HIS A 131 -4.53 14.80 8.08
N THR A 132 -4.55 15.45 6.91
CA THR A 132 -5.80 15.86 6.25
C THR A 132 -6.58 14.63 5.79
N ASP A 133 -7.92 14.68 5.87
CA ASP A 133 -8.77 13.61 5.37
C ASP A 133 -8.61 13.39 3.85
N GLY A 134 -9.10 12.27 3.34
CA GLY A 134 -8.97 11.92 1.93
C GLY A 134 -9.55 12.98 0.98
N ARG A 135 -10.62 13.68 1.37
CA ARG A 135 -11.19 14.77 0.56
C ARG A 135 -10.25 15.96 0.49
N GLY A 136 -9.70 16.40 1.62
CA GLY A 136 -8.75 17.52 1.62
C GLY A 136 -7.44 17.18 0.91
N ARG A 137 -6.94 15.94 1.03
CA ARG A 137 -5.80 15.45 0.24
C ARG A 137 -6.09 15.55 -1.27
N MET A 138 -7.28 15.15 -1.71
CA MET A 138 -7.67 15.25 -3.13
C MET A 138 -7.74 16.68 -3.65
N VAL A 139 -8.23 17.63 -2.85
CA VAL A 139 -8.20 19.05 -3.24
C VAL A 139 -6.77 19.54 -3.43
N ASN A 140 -5.84 19.12 -2.57
CA ASN A 140 -4.43 19.50 -2.70
C ASN A 140 -3.77 18.85 -3.93
N MET A 141 -3.99 17.55 -4.13
CA MET A 141 -3.49 16.83 -5.30
C MET A 141 -3.97 17.42 -6.62
N GLN A 142 -5.25 17.84 -6.71
CA GLN A 142 -5.77 18.52 -7.91
C GLN A 142 -5.04 19.83 -8.22
N LYS A 143 -4.68 20.60 -7.19
CA LYS A 143 -3.86 21.82 -7.36
C LYS A 143 -2.47 21.48 -7.86
N CYS A 144 -1.82 20.48 -7.27
CA CYS A 144 -0.48 20.05 -7.66
C CYS A 144 -0.43 19.46 -9.08
N TYR A 145 -1.49 18.78 -9.54
CA TYR A 145 -1.61 18.36 -10.94
C TYR A 145 -1.73 19.53 -11.93
N ALA A 146 -2.36 20.63 -11.51
CA ALA A 146 -2.59 21.80 -12.36
C ALA A 146 -1.34 22.68 -12.55
N ASN A 147 -0.37 22.59 -11.63
CA ASN A 147 0.94 23.26 -11.73
C ASN A 147 1.83 22.62 -12.81
#